data_AF-A0A6P1TN61-F1
#
_entry.id   AF-A0A6P1TN61-F1
#
_cell.length_a   1.000
_cell.length_b   1.000
_cell.length_c   1.000
_cell.angle_alpha   90.00
_cell.angle_beta   90.00
_cell.angle_gamma   90.00
#
_symmetry.space_group_name_H-M   'P 1'
#
loop_
_entity.id
_entity.type
_entity.pdbx_description
1 polymer ?
#
loop_
_entity_poly.entity_id
_entity_poly.type
_entity_poly.pdbx_seq_one_letter_code
_entity_poly.pdbx_strand_id
1 'polypeptide(L)'
;MKVSVVFGSHKIEGKNKEIETAIKNLDMPHDFDFIRLAEMNVSPTLTPLYENDMFENILARMVSADVVLLVIPVYCPYPAKFVALMERLLDVSYLNSNKPLLGKKTAIVYYCSTKICDERPIKTLFQKYLMNDYRFDIPNYENYINNEINPNEKYDNDVTKYVIDILKNL
;
A
#
# COMPACT_ATOMS: atom_id res chain seq x y z
N MET A 1 0.27 16.82 6.74
CA MET A 1 0.99 15.72 6.08
C MET A 1 0.02 15.05 5.10
N LYS A 2 0.45 14.76 3.88
CA LYS A 2 -0.35 14.07 2.87
C LYS A 2 -0.09 12.56 2.94
N VAL A 3 -1.15 11.79 3.09
CA VAL A 3 -1.10 10.32 3.19
C VAL A 3 -1.85 9.73 2.00
N SER A 4 -1.15 9.01 1.14
CA SER A 4 -1.79 8.22 0.08
C SER A 4 -2.19 6.87 0.65
N VAL A 5 -3.48 6.55 0.63
CA VAL A 5 -4.03 5.27 1.12
C VAL A 5 -4.43 4.43 -0.10
N VAL A 6 -3.67 3.38 -0.38
CA VAL A 6 -3.91 2.47 -1.50
C VAL A 6 -4.67 1.24 -1.02
N PHE A 7 -5.91 1.11 -1.44
CA PHE A 7 -6.70 -0.10 -1.23
C PHE A 7 -6.47 -1.07 -2.39
N GLY A 8 -5.80 -2.20 -2.11
CA GLY A 8 -5.43 -3.21 -3.11
C GLY A 8 -6.58 -4.11 -3.56
N SER A 9 -7.72 -4.06 -2.87
CA SER A 9 -8.90 -4.88 -3.12
C SER A 9 -9.50 -4.66 -4.52
N HIS A 10 -10.10 -5.72 -5.08
CA HIS A 10 -10.95 -5.61 -6.28
C HIS A 10 -12.36 -5.11 -5.95
N LYS A 11 -12.74 -5.13 -4.68
CA LYS A 11 -14.05 -4.71 -4.18
C LYS A 11 -13.95 -3.37 -3.45
N ILE A 12 -14.89 -2.48 -3.75
CA ILE A 12 -15.07 -1.19 -3.07
C ILE A 12 -15.75 -1.31 -1.70
N GLU A 13 -16.36 -2.46 -1.42
CA GLU A 13 -17.15 -2.75 -0.22
C GLU A 13 -16.37 -3.56 0.83
N GLY A 14 -17.05 -3.92 1.92
CA GLY A 14 -16.49 -4.74 2.99
C GLY A 14 -15.43 -4.00 3.80
N LYS A 15 -14.36 -4.73 4.18
CA LYS A 15 -13.35 -4.21 5.12
C LYS A 15 -12.63 -2.95 4.60
N ASN A 16 -12.41 -2.80 3.30
CA ASN A 16 -11.79 -1.58 2.74
C ASN A 16 -12.68 -0.35 2.95
N LYS A 17 -14.01 -0.50 2.76
CA LYS A 17 -14.96 0.58 2.97
C LYS A 17 -15.05 0.98 4.44
N GLU A 18 -15.04 -0.03 5.32
CA GLU A 18 -15.01 0.16 6.77
C GLU A 18 -13.76 0.95 7.19
N ILE A 19 -12.57 0.53 6.73
CA ILE A 19 -11.30 1.21 7.01
C ILE A 19 -11.34 2.65 6.46
N GLU A 20 -11.73 2.85 5.21
CA GLU A 20 -11.83 4.20 4.62
C GLU A 20 -12.76 5.11 5.41
N THR A 21 -13.91 4.60 5.84
CA THR A 21 -14.88 5.35 6.64
C THR A 21 -14.29 5.70 8.00
N ALA A 22 -13.59 4.76 8.64
CA ALA A 22 -12.91 5.01 9.90
C ALA A 22 -11.82 6.08 9.76
N ILE A 23 -11.02 6.06 8.68
CA ILE A 23 -9.99 7.08 8.40
C ILE A 23 -10.63 8.45 8.19
N LYS A 24 -11.71 8.54 7.40
CA LYS A 24 -12.43 9.81 7.15
C LYS A 24 -13.03 10.42 8.41
N ASN A 25 -13.33 9.60 9.40
CA ASN A 25 -13.88 10.04 10.69
C ASN A 25 -12.78 10.37 11.72
N LEU A 26 -11.50 10.25 11.38
CA LEU A 26 -10.43 10.69 12.27
C LEU A 26 -10.37 12.22 12.30
N ASP A 27 -10.41 12.76 13.51
CA ASP A 27 -10.15 14.18 13.76
C ASP A 27 -8.64 14.40 13.82
N MET A 28 -8.02 14.63 12.67
CA MET A 28 -6.58 14.85 12.55
C MET A 28 -6.19 15.74 11.36
N PRO A 29 -5.08 16.49 11.43
CA PRO A 29 -4.70 17.48 10.42
C PRO A 29 -4.01 16.86 9.18
N HIS A 30 -4.26 15.58 8.90
CA HIS A 30 -3.69 14.89 7.73
C HIS A 30 -4.60 15.00 6.52
N ASP A 31 -4.01 15.13 5.34
CA ASP A 31 -4.72 15.09 4.06
C ASP A 31 -4.69 13.66 3.52
N PHE A 32 -5.85 13.00 3.46
CA PHE A 32 -5.98 11.60 3.05
C PHE A 32 -6.39 11.47 1.59
N ASP A 33 -5.49 10.93 0.78
CA ASP A 33 -5.70 10.68 -0.64
C ASP A 33 -5.98 9.19 -0.90
N PHE A 34 -7.26 8.83 -1.10
CA PHE A 34 -7.68 7.44 -1.24
C PHE A 34 -7.58 6.92 -2.68
N ILE A 35 -6.68 5.97 -2.92
CA ILE A 35 -6.51 5.25 -4.19
C ILE A 35 -7.20 3.88 -4.09
N ARG A 36 -8.36 3.73 -4.72
CA ARG A 36 -9.12 2.47 -4.75
C ARG A 36 -8.79 1.70 -6.01
N LEU A 37 -7.94 0.67 -5.95
CA LEU A 37 -7.59 -0.08 -7.16
C LEU A 37 -8.82 -0.72 -7.83
N ALA A 38 -9.87 -1.07 -7.07
CA ALA A 38 -11.16 -1.49 -7.60
C ALA A 38 -11.72 -0.56 -8.70
N GLU A 39 -11.55 0.76 -8.56
CA GLU A 39 -12.05 1.81 -9.46
C GLU A 39 -11.04 2.21 -10.54
N MET A 40 -9.78 1.77 -10.42
CA MET A 40 -8.70 2.19 -11.30
C MET A 40 -8.47 1.17 -12.42
N ASN A 41 -8.22 1.65 -13.63
CA ASN A 41 -7.72 0.84 -14.72
C ASN A 41 -6.19 0.87 -14.67
N VAL A 42 -5.58 -0.27 -14.36
CA VAL A 42 -4.12 -0.41 -14.32
C VAL A 42 -3.76 -1.62 -15.15
N SER A 43 -3.10 -1.37 -16.28
CA SER A 43 -2.53 -2.38 -17.12
C SER A 43 -1.27 -2.96 -16.46
N PRO A 44 -1.06 -4.28 -16.51
CA PRO A 44 0.14 -4.91 -15.95
C PRO A 44 1.39 -4.73 -16.83
N THR A 45 1.28 -4.06 -17.99
CA THR A 45 2.36 -3.95 -18.99
C THR A 45 2.76 -2.51 -19.24
N LEU A 46 4.03 -2.27 -19.58
CA LEU A 46 4.58 -0.95 -19.99
C LEU A 46 3.71 -0.25 -21.04
N THR A 47 3.41 -0.95 -22.14
CA THR A 47 2.41 -0.48 -23.12
C THR A 47 1.03 -0.71 -22.51
N PRO A 48 0.26 0.34 -22.21
CA PRO A 48 -1.05 0.16 -21.60
C PRO A 48 -2.00 -0.59 -22.53
N LEU A 49 -2.70 -1.58 -21.99
CA LEU A 49 -3.76 -2.30 -22.71
C LEU A 49 -5.06 -1.49 -22.83
N TYR A 50 -5.20 -0.42 -22.03
CA TYR A 50 -6.40 0.38 -21.92
C TYR A 50 -6.08 1.84 -22.28
N GLU A 51 -6.92 2.47 -23.09
CA GLU A 51 -6.76 3.90 -23.45
C GLU A 51 -6.85 4.82 -22.22
N ASN A 52 -7.59 4.40 -21.19
CA ASN A 52 -7.77 5.13 -19.95
C ASN A 52 -6.96 4.53 -18.78
N ASP A 53 -5.76 4.02 -19.07
CA ASP A 53 -4.84 3.56 -18.03
C ASP A 53 -4.51 4.68 -17.02
N MET A 54 -4.55 4.34 -15.74
CA MET A 54 -4.44 5.26 -14.62
C MET A 54 -3.14 5.09 -13.84
N PHE A 55 -2.16 4.32 -14.34
CA PHE A 55 -0.91 4.08 -13.63
C PHE A 55 -0.18 5.38 -13.29
N GLU A 56 -0.02 6.29 -14.26
CA GLU A 56 0.67 7.57 -14.03
C GLU A 56 -0.06 8.44 -12.99
N ASN A 57 -1.39 8.39 -12.96
CA ASN A 57 -2.18 9.08 -11.94
C ASN A 57 -1.91 8.50 -10.55
N ILE A 58 -1.90 7.17 -10.43
CA ILE A 58 -1.60 6.48 -9.16
C ILE A 58 -0.17 6.80 -8.71
N LEU A 59 0.80 6.70 -9.61
CA LEU A 59 2.21 6.98 -9.32
C LEU A 59 2.40 8.42 -8.85
N ALA A 60 1.84 9.41 -9.56
CA ALA A 60 1.93 10.82 -9.18
C ALA A 60 1.36 11.08 -7.78
N ARG A 61 0.24 10.44 -7.44
CA ARG A 61 -0.39 10.53 -6.11
C ARG A 61 0.50 9.95 -5.02
N MET A 62 1.07 8.75 -5.24
CA MET A 62 2.01 8.11 -4.32
C MET A 62 3.30 8.94 -4.13
N VAL A 63 3.85 9.50 -5.21
CA VAL A 63 5.05 10.35 -5.17
C VAL A 63 4.80 11.64 -4.40
N SER A 64 3.63 12.27 -4.62
CA SER A 64 3.26 13.54 -3.97
C SER A 64 2.95 13.42 -2.48
N ALA A 65 2.68 12.21 -1.98
CA ALA A 65 2.36 11.97 -0.58
C ALA A 65 3.63 11.96 0.28
N ASP A 66 3.52 12.37 1.54
CA ASP A 66 4.61 12.21 2.51
C ASP A 66 4.72 10.74 2.98
N VAL A 67 3.57 10.06 3.06
CA VAL A 67 3.43 8.66 3.48
C VAL A 67 2.56 7.89 2.49
N VAL A 68 2.96 6.65 2.19
CA VAL A 68 2.14 5.68 1.44
C VAL A 68 1.68 4.58 2.40
N LEU A 69 0.37 4.42 2.56
CA LEU A 69 -0.25 3.31 3.29
C LEU A 69 -0.89 2.33 2.30
N LEU A 70 -0.34 1.12 2.21
CA LEU A 70 -0.90 0.03 1.42
C LEU A 70 -1.81 -0.83 2.31
N VAL A 71 -3.08 -0.98 1.94
CA VAL A 71 -4.05 -1.84 2.62
C VAL A 71 -4.45 -2.96 1.66
N ILE A 72 -3.88 -4.14 1.86
CA ILE A 72 -3.93 -5.24 0.89
C ILE A 72 -4.66 -6.44 1.50
N PRO A 73 -5.80 -6.87 0.94
CA PRO A 73 -6.42 -8.13 1.34
C PRO A 73 -5.69 -9.34 0.74
N VAL A 74 -5.78 -10.47 1.43
CA VAL A 74 -5.31 -11.77 0.94
C VAL A 74 -6.23 -12.25 -0.17
N TYR A 75 -5.68 -12.31 -1.38
CA TYR A 75 -6.16 -13.12 -2.51
C TYR A 75 -5.10 -14.21 -2.70
N CYS A 76 -5.28 -15.27 -3.49
CA CYS A 76 -4.20 -16.25 -3.65
C CYS A 76 -3.30 -15.87 -4.85
N PRO A 77 -2.06 -15.31 -4.66
CA PRO A 77 -1.48 -14.80 -3.41
C PRO A 77 -1.72 -13.29 -3.16
N TYR A 78 -2.03 -12.51 -4.21
CA TYR A 78 -2.33 -11.08 -4.12
C TYR A 78 -3.42 -10.66 -5.11
N PRO A 79 -4.16 -9.55 -4.87
CA PRO A 79 -5.14 -9.07 -5.82
C PRO A 79 -4.48 -8.70 -7.17
N ALA A 80 -5.03 -9.18 -8.28
CA ALA A 80 -4.48 -8.95 -9.63
C ALA A 80 -4.17 -7.46 -9.96
N LYS A 81 -5.06 -6.52 -9.62
CA LYS A 81 -4.79 -5.08 -9.82
C LYS A 81 -3.61 -4.56 -8.98
N PHE A 82 -3.40 -5.09 -7.78
CA PHE A 82 -2.22 -4.77 -6.98
C PHE A 82 -0.95 -5.34 -7.59
N VAL A 83 -1.01 -6.57 -8.13
CA VAL A 83 0.10 -7.15 -8.91
C VAL A 83 0.41 -6.31 -10.13
N ALA A 84 -0.60 -5.89 -10.92
CA ALA A 84 -0.41 -5.02 -12.07
C ALA A 84 0.28 -3.70 -11.71
N LEU A 85 -0.11 -3.07 -10.58
CA LEU A 85 0.57 -1.89 -10.06
C LEU A 85 2.04 -2.19 -9.72
N MET A 86 2.33 -3.30 -9.05
CA MET A 86 3.71 -3.68 -8.71
C MET A 86 4.57 -3.93 -9.95
N GLU A 87 4.06 -4.59 -10.99
CA GLU A 87 4.78 -4.80 -12.24
C GLU A 87 5.14 -3.45 -12.90
N ARG A 88 4.18 -2.54 -13.01
CA ARG A 88 4.44 -1.20 -13.55
C ARG A 88 5.41 -0.37 -12.71
N LEU A 89 5.33 -0.47 -11.38
CA LEU A 89 6.30 0.18 -10.48
C LEU A 89 7.71 -0.40 -10.67
N LEU A 90 7.83 -1.70 -10.94
CA LEU A 90 9.09 -2.35 -11.23
C LEU A 90 9.68 -1.83 -12.54
N ASP A 91 8.88 -1.72 -13.59
CA ASP A 91 9.32 -1.18 -14.87
C ASP A 91 9.87 0.25 -14.73
N VAL A 92 9.14 1.12 -14.04
CA VAL A 92 9.59 2.50 -13.80
C VAL A 92 10.87 2.53 -12.95
N SER A 93 10.96 1.69 -11.93
CA SER A 93 12.14 1.61 -11.05
C SER A 93 13.36 1.02 -11.75
N TYR A 94 13.15 0.19 -12.78
CA TYR A 94 14.20 -0.39 -13.60
C TYR A 94 14.73 0.63 -14.63
N LEU A 95 13.83 1.42 -15.24
CA LEU A 95 14.18 2.42 -16.25
C LEU A 95 14.73 3.73 -15.66
N ASN A 96 14.51 3.99 -14.37
CA ASN A 96 14.92 5.23 -13.71
C ASN A 96 15.77 4.95 -12.48
N SER A 97 17.05 5.35 -12.54
CA SER A 97 17.98 5.24 -11.40
C SER A 97 17.51 6.06 -10.19
N ASN A 98 16.79 7.16 -10.42
CA ASN A 98 16.12 7.96 -9.40
C ASN A 98 14.68 7.45 -9.22
N LYS A 99 14.55 6.23 -8.68
CA LYS A 99 13.25 5.56 -8.44
C LYS A 99 12.24 6.54 -7.83
N PRO A 100 11.01 6.67 -8.36
CA PRO A 100 10.09 7.71 -7.90
C PRO A 100 9.70 7.63 -6.43
N LEU A 101 9.72 6.42 -5.84
CA LEU A 101 9.35 6.17 -4.46
C LEU A 101 10.56 6.02 -3.52
N LEU A 102 11.77 6.33 -3.99
CA LEU A 102 12.99 6.24 -3.18
C LEU A 102 12.84 7.04 -1.88
N GLY A 103 13.09 6.39 -0.73
CA GLY A 103 13.03 7.02 0.59
C GLY A 103 11.61 7.31 1.11
N LYS A 104 10.55 6.91 0.41
CA LYS A 104 9.16 7.18 0.85
C LYS A 104 8.81 6.42 2.13
N LYS A 105 8.32 7.13 3.15
CA LYS A 105 7.74 6.50 4.35
C LYS A 105 6.55 5.63 3.96
N THR A 106 6.55 4.38 4.37
CA THR A 106 5.56 3.41 3.90
C THR A 106 5.00 2.57 5.04
N ALA A 107 3.69 2.36 5.06
CA ALA A 107 3.06 1.30 5.83
C ALA A 107 2.46 0.26 4.89
N ILE A 108 2.53 -1.02 5.27
CA ILE A 108 1.87 -2.10 4.53
C ILE A 108 1.07 -2.90 5.53
N VAL A 109 -0.25 -2.88 5.38
CA VAL A 109 -1.20 -3.71 6.13
C VAL A 109 -1.69 -4.82 5.22
N TYR A 110 -1.39 -6.07 5.59
CA TYR A 110 -1.85 -7.26 4.88
C TYR A 110 -2.84 -8.01 5.75
N TYR A 111 -4.01 -8.39 5.23
CA TYR A 111 -5.07 -8.97 6.06
C TYR A 111 -5.95 -9.97 5.32
N CYS A 112 -6.55 -10.91 6.05
CA CYS A 112 -7.61 -11.79 5.55
C CYS A 112 -8.94 -11.51 6.25
N SER A 113 -9.95 -12.35 6.01
CA SER A 113 -11.27 -12.22 6.61
C SER A 113 -11.28 -12.31 8.13
N THR A 114 -10.26 -12.91 8.75
CA THR A 114 -10.26 -13.23 10.19
C THR A 114 -9.16 -12.54 10.99
N LYS A 115 -8.11 -12.01 10.33
CA LYS A 115 -6.92 -11.50 11.03
C LYS A 115 -6.03 -10.62 10.18
N ILE A 116 -5.10 -9.96 10.85
CA ILE A 116 -3.93 -9.30 10.26
C ILE A 116 -2.94 -10.41 9.88
N CYS A 117 -2.52 -10.45 8.63
CA CYS A 117 -1.62 -11.47 8.10
C CYS A 117 -0.15 -11.05 8.25
N ASP A 118 0.76 -11.99 8.00
CA ASP A 118 2.19 -11.68 7.98
C ASP A 118 2.52 -10.74 6.81
N GLU A 119 2.94 -9.52 7.14
CA GLU A 119 3.25 -8.47 6.18
C GLU A 119 4.65 -8.60 5.58
N ARG A 120 5.53 -9.39 6.21
CA ARG A 120 6.94 -9.51 5.82
C ARG A 120 7.11 -9.87 4.34
N PRO A 121 6.36 -10.82 3.75
CA PRO A 121 6.50 -11.13 2.32
C PRO A 121 6.24 -9.91 1.43
N ILE A 122 5.20 -9.12 1.70
CA ILE A 122 4.90 -7.93 0.88
C ILE A 122 5.93 -6.84 1.13
N LYS A 123 6.36 -6.62 2.38
CA LYS A 123 7.43 -5.66 2.69
C LYS A 123 8.74 -6.02 1.98
N THR A 124 9.16 -7.29 2.00
CA THR A 124 10.33 -7.76 1.27
C THR A 124 10.20 -7.53 -0.24
N LEU A 125 9.02 -7.72 -0.82
CA LEU A 125 8.79 -7.46 -2.25
C LEU A 125 8.74 -5.97 -2.59
N PHE A 126 8.16 -5.14 -1.73
CA PHE A 126 7.87 -3.73 -2.03
C PHE A 126 9.08 -2.81 -1.77
N GLN A 127 10.00 -3.17 -0.86
CA GLN A 127 11.17 -2.34 -0.55
C GLN A 127 12.10 -2.07 -1.72
N LYS A 128 12.07 -2.89 -2.78
CA LYS A 128 12.83 -2.65 -4.02
C LYS A 128 12.47 -1.32 -4.71
N TYR A 129 11.25 -0.82 -4.48
CA TYR A 129 10.79 0.49 -4.97
C TYR A 129 11.22 1.65 -4.06
N LEU A 130 11.59 1.35 -2.81
CA LEU A 130 11.79 2.32 -1.73
C LEU A 130 13.26 2.57 -1.39
N MET A 131 14.15 1.61 -1.68
CA MET A 131 15.59 1.73 -1.42
C MET A 131 16.43 1.04 -2.50
N ASN A 132 17.74 1.32 -2.51
CA ASN A 132 18.68 0.70 -3.44
C ASN A 132 19.29 -0.59 -2.88
N ASP A 133 19.69 -0.60 -1.61
CA ASP A 133 20.37 -1.74 -0.96
C ASP A 133 19.38 -2.69 -0.25
N TYR A 134 18.34 -3.11 -0.97
CA TYR A 134 17.30 -3.97 -0.42
C TYR A 134 17.71 -5.44 -0.40
N ARG A 135 17.10 -6.19 0.52
CA ARG A 135 17.24 -7.65 0.62
C ARG A 135 16.06 -8.37 -0.03
N PHE A 136 16.27 -9.62 -0.44
CA PHE A 136 15.21 -10.45 -1.05
C PHE A 136 14.58 -11.45 -0.07
N ASP A 137 15.16 -11.61 1.11
CA ASP A 137 14.77 -12.62 2.10
C ASP A 137 14.04 -12.03 3.31
N ILE A 138 14.37 -10.80 3.70
CA ILE A 138 13.78 -10.12 4.86
C ILE A 138 13.57 -8.62 4.59
N PRO A 139 12.54 -8.00 5.19
CA PRO A 139 12.43 -6.54 5.15
C PRO A 139 13.63 -5.89 5.86
N ASN A 140 14.29 -4.94 5.20
CA ASN A 140 15.39 -4.16 5.75
C ASN A 140 15.24 -2.65 5.52
N TYR A 141 14.06 -2.20 5.11
CA TYR A 141 13.78 -0.79 4.89
C TYR A 141 13.34 -0.09 6.20
N GLU A 142 14.17 0.83 6.69
CA GLU A 142 14.00 1.48 7.99
C GLU A 142 12.78 2.42 8.07
N ASN A 143 12.33 2.97 6.92
CA ASN A 143 11.17 3.86 6.89
C ASN A 143 9.83 3.11 6.73
N TYR A 144 9.80 1.80 7.03
CA TYR A 144 8.54 1.14 7.32
C TYR A 144 8.00 1.63 8.67
N ILE A 145 6.83 2.24 8.66
CA ILE A 145 6.25 2.88 9.85
C ILE A 145 5.38 1.93 10.70
N ASN A 146 5.10 0.72 10.22
CA ASN A 146 4.39 -0.30 10.98
C ASN A 146 5.27 -1.55 11.16
N ASN A 147 5.70 -1.84 12.38
CA ASN A 147 6.58 -2.98 12.71
C ASN A 147 6.08 -3.77 13.94
N GLU A 148 4.77 -3.82 14.13
CA GLU A 148 4.17 -4.52 15.25
C GLU A 148 4.49 -6.02 15.17
N ILE A 149 4.99 -6.60 16.27
CA ILE A 149 5.48 -7.98 16.30
C ILE A 149 4.29 -8.95 16.30
N ASN A 150 3.26 -8.64 17.11
CA ASN A 150 2.06 -9.46 17.27
C ASN A 150 0.79 -8.60 17.10
N PRO A 151 0.49 -8.10 15.88
CA PRO A 151 -0.64 -7.18 15.67
C PRO A 151 -1.99 -7.83 16.03
N ASN A 152 -2.14 -9.13 15.84
CA ASN A 152 -3.38 -9.81 16.19
C ASN A 152 -3.66 -9.87 17.70
N GLU A 153 -2.62 -9.94 18.53
CA GLU A 153 -2.74 -9.94 19.99
C GLU A 153 -3.09 -8.54 20.50
N LYS A 154 -2.45 -7.51 19.95
CA LYS A 154 -2.65 -6.12 20.36
C LYS A 154 -4.00 -5.54 19.93
N TYR A 155 -4.48 -5.92 18.74
CA TYR A 155 -5.69 -5.34 18.15
C TYR A 155 -6.87 -6.31 18.08
N ASP A 156 -6.81 -7.47 18.73
CA ASP A 156 -7.88 -8.48 18.73
C ASP A 156 -8.29 -8.91 17.30
N ASN A 157 -7.30 -9.07 16.40
CA ASN A 157 -7.49 -9.31 14.96
C ASN A 157 -8.20 -8.17 14.19
N ASP A 158 -8.42 -7.00 14.80
CA ASP A 158 -9.10 -5.87 14.19
C ASP A 158 -8.15 -5.05 13.29
N VAL A 159 -8.23 -5.33 11.99
CA VAL A 159 -7.47 -4.63 10.96
C VAL A 159 -7.76 -3.12 10.94
N THR A 160 -9.00 -2.71 11.23
CA THR A 160 -9.38 -1.30 11.22
C THR A 160 -8.70 -0.58 12.38
N LYS A 161 -8.75 -1.11 13.60
CA LYS A 161 -8.01 -0.55 14.74
C LYS A 161 -6.52 -0.45 14.45
N TYR A 162 -5.94 -1.47 13.84
CA TYR A 162 -4.52 -1.47 13.49
C TYR A 162 -4.16 -0.34 12.51
N VAL A 163 -4.94 -0.18 11.44
CA VAL A 163 -4.74 0.91 10.48
C VAL A 163 -4.86 2.28 11.15
N ILE A 164 -5.87 2.47 11.99
CA ILE A 164 -6.09 3.74 12.71
C ILE A 164 -4.94 4.04 13.68
N ASP A 165 -4.40 3.03 14.36
CA ASP A 165 -3.25 3.20 15.25
C ASP A 165 -1.99 3.60 14.48
N ILE A 166 -1.72 2.98 13.32
CA ILE A 166 -0.61 3.40 12.45
C ILE A 166 -0.75 4.88 12.10
N LEU A 167 -1.95 5.31 11.68
CA LEU A 167 -2.19 6.70 11.28
C LEU A 167 -2.06 7.70 12.43
N LYS A 168 -2.45 7.32 13.66
CA LYS A 168 -2.32 8.18 14.85
C LYS A 168 -0.88 8.39 15.30
N ASN A 169 0.03 7.50 14.90
CA ASN A 169 1.45 7.55 15.24
C ASN A 169 2.32 8.17 14.13
N LEU A 170 1.69 8.86 13.17
CA LEU A 170 2.34 9.57 12.08
C LEU A 170 2.83 10.96 12.47
#